data_AF-A0A9Q0PPM0-F1
#
_entry.id   AF-A0A9Q0PPM0-F1
#
_cell.length_a   1.000
_cell.length_b   1.000
_cell.length_c   1.000
_cell.angle_alpha   90.00
_cell.angle_beta   90.00
_cell.angle_gamma   90.00
#
_symmetry.space_group_name_H-M   'P 1'
#
loop_
_entity.id
_entity.type
_entity.pdbx_description
1 polymer ?
#
loop_
_entity_poly.entity_id
_entity_poly.type
_entity_poly.pdbx_seq_one_letter_code
_entity_poly.pdbx_strand_id
1 'polypeptide(L)'
;MDSTLHLTLALTGQTCKGNPFNYYTYGAAFAEVEIDTLTGDFHTRTANIILDLGYSINPAIDVGQIEGAFIQGLGWVAMEELKWGDAAHKWIPPGCLYTSGPGSYKIPSMNDVPFKFSVSLLKGHPNVKGYPLI
;
A
#
# COMPACT_ATOMS: atom_id res chain seq x y z
N MET A 1 9.58 32.94 23.83
CA MET A 1 10.22 31.61 23.76
C MET A 1 9.12 30.58 23.87
N ASP A 2 8.46 30.31 22.75
CA ASP A 2 7.38 29.31 22.68
C ASP A 2 7.69 28.41 21.47
N SER A 3 7.74 27.11 21.75
CA SER A 3 8.34 26.05 20.93
C SER A 3 7.35 25.44 19.93
N THR A 4 6.28 26.18 19.63
CA THR A 4 5.09 25.67 18.93
C THR A 4 5.04 26.05 17.43
N LEU A 5 6.12 26.59 16.86
CA LEU A 5 6.15 27.11 15.47
C LEU A 5 6.95 26.29 14.45
N HIS A 6 7.53 25.14 14.81
CA HIS A 6 8.45 24.42 13.92
C HIS A 6 7.79 23.49 12.88
N LEU A 7 6.47 23.28 12.90
CA LEU A 7 5.79 22.37 11.96
C LEU A 7 4.92 23.07 10.90
N THR A 8 4.69 24.38 11.02
CA THR A 8 3.78 25.12 10.12
C THR A 8 4.48 25.69 8.86
N LEU A 9 5.80 25.49 8.71
CA LEU A 9 6.62 26.13 7.66
C LEU A 9 6.89 25.26 6.40
N ALA A 10 6.07 24.25 6.10
CA ALA A 10 6.28 23.42 4.90
C ALA A 10 5.64 24.00 3.62
N LEU A 11 4.72 24.95 3.74
CA LEU A 11 4.02 25.55 2.60
C LEU A 11 3.82 27.04 2.89
N THR A 12 4.60 27.91 2.24
CA THR A 12 4.26 29.34 2.21
C THR A 12 3.00 29.47 1.36
N GLY A 13 1.84 29.69 1.99
CA GLY A 13 0.48 29.60 1.42
C GLY A 13 0.13 30.54 0.27
N GLN A 14 1.12 31.15 -0.39
CA GLN A 14 0.97 31.99 -1.58
C GLN A 14 1.83 31.55 -2.76
N THR A 15 2.85 30.70 -2.57
CA THR A 15 3.82 30.37 -3.62
C THR A 15 3.87 28.89 -3.99
N CYS A 16 3.12 28.01 -3.31
CA CYS A 16 3.18 26.55 -3.46
C CYS A 16 4.62 26.01 -3.43
N LYS A 17 5.51 26.64 -2.64
CA LYS A 17 6.92 26.29 -2.49
C LYS A 17 7.23 25.89 -1.06
N GLY A 18 7.95 24.78 -0.92
CA GLY A 18 8.46 24.26 0.35
C GLY A 18 8.89 22.80 0.19
N ASN A 19 9.65 22.29 1.16
CA ASN A 19 10.07 20.89 1.23
C ASN A 19 9.25 20.17 2.30
N PRO A 20 8.07 19.60 1.95
CA PRO A 20 7.21 18.93 2.92
C PRO A 20 7.74 17.59 3.42
N PHE A 21 8.66 16.96 2.67
CA PHE A 21 9.20 15.64 2.98
C PHE A 21 10.72 15.71 3.19
N ASN A 22 11.22 15.00 4.20
CA ASN A 22 12.65 14.99 4.55
C ASN A 22 13.48 14.06 3.63
N TYR A 23 12.89 12.93 3.25
CA TYR A 23 13.40 11.98 2.26
C TYR A 23 12.22 11.23 1.63
N TYR A 24 12.49 10.48 0.56
CA TYR A 24 11.52 9.64 -0.13
C TYR A 24 12.03 8.20 -0.17
N THR A 25 11.08 7.27 -0.15
CA THR A 25 11.32 5.85 -0.39
C THR A 25 10.99 5.55 -1.85
N TYR A 26 11.87 4.80 -2.51
CA TYR A 26 11.64 4.36 -3.88
C TYR A 26 11.49 2.85 -3.92
N GLY A 27 10.76 2.35 -4.91
CA GLY A 27 10.60 0.92 -5.09
C GLY A 27 9.96 0.59 -6.42
N ALA A 28 10.07 -0.67 -6.81
CA ALA A 28 9.43 -1.24 -7.98
C ALA A 28 8.86 -2.61 -7.63
N ALA A 29 7.69 -2.91 -8.20
CA ALA A 29 7.04 -4.20 -8.06
C ALA A 29 6.71 -4.77 -9.44
N PHE A 30 6.90 -6.07 -9.59
CA PHE A 30 6.47 -6.86 -10.73
C PHE A 30 5.50 -7.93 -10.23
N ALA A 31 4.35 -8.05 -10.86
CA ALA A 31 3.37 -9.09 -10.57
C ALA A 31 2.91 -9.79 -11.85
N GLU A 32 2.85 -11.11 -11.80
CA GLU A 32 2.34 -11.98 -12.85
C GLU A 32 1.06 -12.64 -12.35
N VAL A 33 -0.01 -12.55 -13.14
CA VAL A 33 -1.35 -13.04 -12.78
C VAL A 33 -1.88 -13.93 -13.90
N GLU A 34 -2.49 -15.04 -13.53
CA GLU A 34 -3.24 -15.91 -14.42
C GLU A 34 -4.74 -15.65 -14.22
N ILE A 35 -5.47 -15.47 -15.31
CA ILE A 35 -6.90 -15.13 -15.27
C ILE A 35 -7.67 -16.24 -16.01
N ASP A 36 -8.69 -16.78 -15.35
CA ASP A 36 -9.67 -17.65 -15.99
C ASP A 36 -10.69 -16.79 -16.75
N THR A 37 -10.65 -16.87 -18.07
CA THR A 37 -11.51 -16.06 -18.94
C THR A 37 -12.97 -16.50 -18.96
N LEU A 38 -13.29 -17.68 -18.42
CA LEU A 38 -14.66 -18.19 -18.34
C LEU A 38 -15.36 -17.73 -17.05
N THR A 39 -14.64 -17.67 -15.94
CA THR A 39 -15.19 -17.32 -14.61
C THR A 39 -14.88 -15.90 -14.19
N GLY A 40 -13.83 -15.29 -14.75
CA GLY A 40 -13.28 -14.01 -14.29
C GLY A 40 -12.42 -14.12 -13.03
N ASP A 41 -12.18 -15.35 -12.53
CA ASP A 41 -11.30 -15.58 -11.38
C ASP A 41 -9.83 -15.38 -11.76
N PHE A 42 -8.99 -15.07 -10.77
CA PHE A 42 -7.57 -14.83 -10.99
C PHE A 42 -6.70 -15.39 -9.87
N HIS A 43 -5.47 -15.76 -10.24
CA HIS A 43 -4.44 -16.17 -9.30
C HIS A 43 -3.13 -15.46 -9.57
N THR A 44 -2.56 -14.86 -8.52
CA THR A 44 -1.25 -14.24 -8.61
C THR A 44 -0.17 -15.33 -8.59
N ARG A 45 0.56 -15.49 -9.70
CA ARG A 45 1.62 -16.50 -9.84
C ARG A 45 2.90 -16.08 -9.16
N THR A 46 3.36 -14.87 -9.46
CA THR A 46 4.66 -14.38 -9.02
C THR A 46 4.53 -12.91 -8.64
N ALA A 47 5.13 -12.52 -7.52
CA ALA A 47 5.35 -11.12 -7.16
C ALA A 47 6.82 -10.92 -6.74
N ASN A 48 7.50 -9.95 -7.38
CA ASN A 48 8.84 -9.53 -7.03
C ASN A 48 8.84 -8.06 -6.69
N ILE A 49 9.32 -7.71 -5.51
CA ILE A 49 9.33 -6.33 -5.02
C ILE A 49 10.75 -5.95 -4.60
N ILE A 50 11.17 -4.76 -5.00
CA ILE A 50 12.44 -4.15 -4.61
C ILE A 50 12.13 -2.78 -4.01
N LEU A 51 12.57 -2.53 -2.76
CA LEU A 51 12.44 -1.21 -2.13
C LEU A 51 13.79 -0.67 -1.65
N ASP A 52 13.97 0.62 -1.81
CA ASP A 52 15.05 1.40 -1.20
C ASP A 52 14.58 2.01 0.12
N LEU A 53 14.93 1.33 1.21
CA LEU A 53 14.68 1.78 2.60
C LEU A 53 15.95 2.33 3.26
N GLY A 54 17.04 2.52 2.51
CA GLY A 54 18.35 2.82 3.08
C GLY A 54 18.87 1.71 3.99
N TYR A 55 19.36 2.06 5.19
CA TYR A 55 19.81 1.08 6.17
C TYR A 55 18.65 0.66 7.08
N SER A 56 18.09 -0.51 6.80
CA SER A 56 17.04 -1.10 7.61
C SER A 56 17.54 -1.36 9.04
N ILE A 57 16.81 -0.85 10.05
CA ILE A 57 17.07 -1.16 11.46
C ILE A 57 16.76 -2.62 11.75
N ASN A 58 15.65 -3.13 11.21
CA ASN A 58 15.23 -4.51 11.35
C ASN A 58 14.66 -5.03 10.02
N PRO A 59 15.48 -5.73 9.21
CA PRO A 59 15.06 -6.22 7.90
C PRO A 59 13.84 -7.15 7.95
N ALA A 60 13.64 -7.89 9.04
CA ALA A 60 12.51 -8.81 9.15
C ALA A 60 11.17 -8.07 9.30
N ILE A 61 11.15 -6.97 10.06
CA ILE A 61 9.96 -6.14 10.21
C ILE A 61 9.66 -5.41 8.90
N ASP A 62 10.69 -4.86 8.26
CA ASP A 62 10.53 -4.10 7.02
C ASP A 62 10.01 -4.99 5.88
N VAL A 63 10.51 -6.22 5.76
CA VAL A 63 9.99 -7.21 4.81
C VAL A 63 8.51 -7.50 5.10
N GLY A 64 8.14 -7.75 6.37
CA GLY A 64 6.74 -8.00 6.73
C GLY A 64 5.81 -6.81 6.43
N GLN A 65 6.28 -5.58 6.59
CA GLN A 65 5.53 -4.37 6.20
C GLN A 65 5.33 -4.30 4.69
N ILE A 66 6.37 -4.58 3.90
CA ILE A 66 6.29 -4.58 2.43
C ILE A 66 5.32 -5.66 1.95
N GLU A 67 5.40 -6.87 2.51
CA GLU A 67 4.50 -7.98 2.17
C GLU A 67 3.05 -7.65 2.52
N GLY A 68 2.82 -7.15 3.74
CA GLY A 68 1.48 -6.76 4.19
C GLY A 68 0.88 -5.64 3.36
N ALA A 69 1.66 -4.60 3.07
CA ALA A 69 1.23 -3.47 2.24
C ALA A 69 0.93 -3.91 0.80
N PHE A 70 1.72 -4.83 0.24
CA PHE A 70 1.46 -5.36 -1.09
C PHE A 70 0.15 -6.15 -1.15
N ILE A 71 -0.09 -7.04 -0.18
CA ILE A 71 -1.34 -7.82 -0.12
C ILE A 71 -2.56 -6.90 0.11
N GLN A 72 -2.45 -5.89 0.98
CA GLN A 72 -3.51 -4.89 1.13
C GLN A 72 -3.77 -4.11 -0.16
N GLY A 73 -2.71 -3.71 -0.88
CA GLY A 73 -2.83 -3.06 -2.18
C GLY A 73 -3.50 -3.95 -3.22
N LEU A 74 -3.15 -5.24 -3.25
CA LEU A 74 -3.80 -6.25 -4.11
C LEU A 74 -5.31 -6.35 -3.81
N GLY A 75 -5.67 -6.44 -2.53
CA GLY A 75 -7.06 -6.43 -2.08
C GLY A 75 -7.80 -5.21 -2.60
N TRP A 76 -7.25 -4.02 -2.37
CA TRP A 76 -7.85 -2.76 -2.77
C TRP A 76 -8.11 -2.64 -4.28
N VAL A 77 -7.21 -3.12 -5.13
CA VAL A 77 -7.33 -2.96 -6.59
C VAL A 77 -8.11 -4.08 -7.28
N ALA A 78 -8.20 -5.27 -6.68
CA ALA A 78 -8.70 -6.46 -7.37
C ALA A 78 -9.81 -7.24 -6.64
N MET A 79 -10.00 -7.06 -5.33
CA MET A 79 -10.93 -7.89 -4.54
C MET A 79 -11.97 -7.08 -3.76
N GLU A 80 -11.54 -5.98 -3.14
CA GLU A 80 -12.31 -5.23 -2.17
C GLU A 80 -13.30 -4.29 -2.87
N GLU A 81 -14.60 -4.58 -2.73
CA GLU A 81 -15.68 -3.80 -3.34
C GLU A 81 -16.66 -3.30 -2.28
N LEU A 82 -16.93 -1.98 -2.28
CA LEU A 82 -17.94 -1.36 -1.42
C LEU A 82 -19.25 -1.16 -2.18
N LYS A 83 -20.33 -1.83 -1.76
CA LYS A 83 -21.66 -1.67 -2.36
C LYS A 83 -22.58 -0.82 -1.50
N TRP A 84 -22.99 0.30 -2.06
CA TRP A 84 -23.89 1.26 -1.42
C TRP A 84 -25.24 1.28 -2.12
N GLY A 85 -26.30 1.62 -1.40
CA GLY A 85 -27.57 1.98 -2.01
C GLY A 85 -27.44 3.24 -2.84
N ASP A 86 -27.18 3.04 -4.14
CA ASP A 86 -27.00 4.06 -5.17
C ASP A 86 -27.86 3.74 -6.40
N ALA A 87 -27.66 4.50 -7.50
CA ALA A 87 -28.43 4.31 -8.72
C ALA A 87 -28.19 2.95 -9.41
N ALA A 88 -27.01 2.34 -9.20
CA ALA A 88 -26.64 1.03 -9.75
C ALA A 88 -27.18 -0.12 -8.88
N HIS A 89 -27.31 0.09 -7.57
CA HIS A 89 -27.72 -0.93 -6.60
C HIS A 89 -29.07 -0.60 -5.95
N LYS A 90 -30.13 -0.42 -6.75
CA LYS A 90 -31.49 -0.09 -6.29
C LYS A 90 -32.11 -1.09 -5.30
N TRP A 91 -31.55 -2.29 -5.20
CA TRP A 91 -31.95 -3.34 -4.26
C TRP A 91 -31.42 -3.10 -2.83
N ILE A 92 -30.51 -2.14 -2.63
CA ILE A 92 -30.02 -1.69 -1.34
C ILE A 92 -30.71 -0.36 -0.99
N PRO A 93 -31.21 -0.16 0.25
CA PRO A 93 -31.77 1.13 0.66
C PRO A 93 -30.78 2.30 0.46
N PRO A 94 -31.23 3.45 -0.06
CA PRO A 94 -30.35 4.58 -0.36
C PRO A 94 -29.52 5.04 0.84
N GLY A 95 -28.22 5.21 0.64
CA GLY A 95 -27.28 5.64 1.70
C GLY A 95 -26.86 4.53 2.69
N CYS A 96 -27.36 3.30 2.53
CA CYS A 96 -26.90 2.16 3.33
C CYS A 96 -25.74 1.43 2.65
N LEU A 97 -24.76 0.99 3.46
CA LEU A 97 -23.67 0.10 3.04
C LEU A 97 -24.10 -1.37 3.19
N TYR A 98 -24.02 -2.14 2.11
CA TYR A 98 -24.33 -3.57 2.13
C TYR A 98 -23.12 -4.43 2.53
N THR A 99 -21.93 -4.06 2.06
CA THR A 99 -20.68 -4.78 2.34
C THR A 99 -20.09 -4.38 3.69
N SER A 100 -20.84 -4.59 4.76
CA SER A 100 -20.53 -4.14 6.13
C SER A 100 -19.92 -5.22 7.03
N GLY A 101 -19.55 -6.37 6.48
CA GLY A 101 -18.89 -7.43 7.23
C GLY A 101 -18.14 -8.42 6.32
N PRO A 102 -17.35 -9.34 6.90
CA PRO A 102 -16.47 -10.26 6.15
C PRO A 102 -17.24 -11.28 5.28
N GLY A 103 -18.54 -11.42 5.53
CA GLY A 103 -19.43 -12.21 4.68
C GLY A 103 -19.63 -11.60 3.29
N SER A 104 -19.68 -10.26 3.21
CA SER A 104 -20.01 -9.49 2.00
C SER A 104 -18.86 -8.61 1.49
N TYR A 105 -17.88 -8.28 2.34
CA TYR A 105 -16.64 -7.61 1.98
C TYR A 105 -15.47 -8.61 2.05
N LYS A 106 -14.81 -8.84 0.91
CA LYS A 106 -13.76 -9.87 0.80
C LYS A 106 -12.39 -9.22 0.77
N ILE A 107 -11.70 -9.31 1.91
CA ILE A 107 -10.28 -9.03 2.00
C ILE A 107 -9.46 -10.21 1.44
N PRO A 108 -8.20 -9.97 1.03
CA PRO A 108 -7.28 -11.03 0.67
C PRO A 108 -7.15 -12.09 1.76
N SER A 109 -7.21 -13.34 1.33
CA SER A 109 -7.02 -14.53 2.14
C SER A 109 -5.65 -15.17 1.83
N MET A 110 -5.33 -16.28 2.51
CA MET A 110 -4.08 -17.01 2.23
C MET A 110 -3.97 -17.55 0.81
N ASN A 111 -5.11 -17.80 0.13
CA ASN A 111 -5.10 -18.30 -1.25
C ASN A 111 -4.78 -17.22 -2.28
N ASP A 112 -4.87 -15.95 -1.89
CA ASP A 112 -4.65 -14.80 -2.77
C ASP A 112 -3.17 -14.34 -2.75
N VAL A 113 -2.38 -14.89 -1.82
CA VAL A 113 -0.94 -14.64 -1.72
C VAL A 113 -0.23 -15.24 -2.94
N PRO A 114 0.71 -14.50 -3.57
CA PRO A 114 1.46 -15.01 -4.70
C PRO A 114 2.18 -16.33 -4.40
N PHE A 115 2.08 -17.32 -5.30
CA PHE A 115 2.78 -18.61 -5.11
C PHE A 115 4.28 -18.45 -4.96
N LYS A 116 4.86 -17.51 -5.72
CA LYS A 116 6.25 -17.08 -5.57
C LYS A 116 6.26 -15.62 -5.16
N PHE A 117 6.51 -15.37 -3.88
CA PHE A 117 6.61 -14.01 -3.35
C PHE A 117 8.05 -13.73 -2.90
N SER A 118 8.69 -12.75 -3.53
CA SER A 118 10.05 -12.33 -3.21
C SER A 118 10.12 -10.83 -2.95
N VAL A 119 10.63 -10.47 -1.78
CA VAL A 119 10.90 -9.08 -1.38
C VAL A 119 12.39 -8.91 -1.18
N SER A 120 12.95 -7.86 -1.77
CA SER A 120 14.36 -7.52 -1.63
C SER A 120 14.54 -6.04 -1.30
N LEU A 121 15.55 -5.76 -0.49
CA LEU A 121 15.93 -4.40 -0.12
C LEU A 121 17.14 -3.97 -0.96
N LEU A 122 17.08 -2.75 -1.50
CA LEU A 122 18.19 -2.17 -2.26
C LEU A 122 19.40 -1.98 -1.35
N LYS A 123 20.51 -2.64 -1.67
CA LYS A 123 21.74 -2.60 -0.86
C LYS A 123 22.63 -1.42 -1.27
N GLY A 124 23.42 -0.92 -0.33
CA GLY A 124 24.51 0.04 -0.60
C GLY A 124 24.08 1.50 -0.74
N HIS A 125 22.84 1.86 -0.38
CA HIS A 125 22.30 3.22 -0.52
C HIS A 125 21.89 3.80 0.84
N PRO A 126 22.84 4.08 1.77
CA PRO A 126 22.49 4.58 3.11
C PRO A 126 21.83 5.95 3.04
N ASN A 127 20.68 6.09 3.70
CA ASN A 127 19.96 7.36 3.79
C ASN A 127 20.37 8.15 5.03
N VAL A 128 21.33 9.06 4.85
CA VAL A 128 21.91 9.91 5.92
C VAL A 128 20.87 10.86 6.56
N LYS A 129 19.79 11.19 5.84
CA LYS A 129 18.69 12.03 6.38
C LYS A 129 17.66 11.23 7.18
N GLY A 130 17.56 9.92 6.94
CA GLY A 130 16.66 9.02 7.66
C GLY A 130 17.20 8.62 9.03
N TYR A 131 18.52 8.53 9.18
CA TYR A 131 19.20 8.12 10.41
C TYR A 131 20.42 9.00 10.71
N PRO A 132 20.24 10.25 11.19
CA PRO A 132 21.35 11.18 11.42
C PRO A 132 22.24 10.84 12.63
N LEU A 133 22.02 9.72 13.31
CA LEU A 133 22.68 9.34 14.57
C LEU A 133 23.38 7.97 14.52
N ILE A 134 23.63 7.42 13.33
CA ILE A 134 24.44 6.21 13.11
C ILE A 134 25.57 6.53 12.14
#